data_AF-A0A822DRE4-F1
#
_entry.id   AF-A0A822DRE4-F1
#
_cell.length_a   1.000
_cell.length_b   1.000
_cell.length_c   1.000
_cell.angle_alpha   90.00
_cell.angle_beta   90.00
_cell.angle_gamma   90.00
#
_symmetry.space_group_name_H-M   'P 1'
#
loop_
_entity.id
_entity.type
_entity.pdbx_description
1 polymer ?
#
loop_
_entity_poly.entity_id
_entity_poly.type
_entity_poly.pdbx_seq_one_letter_code
_entity_poly.pdbx_strand_id
1 'polypeptide(L)'
;MTNNEIEQVTTNGTSETQRSKSKKQINHNKDYSYIPNYLKVSNRIFKKMLISSLEGAKKIVKRLNSKDKINYIRQYAYLIHRLFYVQLQESQ
;
A
#
# COMPACT_ATOMS: atom_id res chain seq x y z
N MET A 1 -2.36 -46.68 -8.78
CA MET A 1 -3.71 -47.15 -9.18
C MET A 1 -4.57 -45.92 -9.40
N THR A 2 -4.78 -45.58 -10.66
CA THR A 2 -5.44 -44.37 -11.16
C THR A 2 -6.86 -44.71 -11.60
N ASN A 3 -7.87 -44.10 -10.99
CA ASN A 3 -9.25 -44.15 -11.49
C ASN A 3 -9.64 -42.73 -11.91
N ASN A 4 -9.40 -42.41 -13.19
CA ASN A 4 -10.08 -41.32 -13.88
C ASN A 4 -11.17 -41.98 -14.73
N GLU A 5 -12.42 -41.84 -14.31
CA GLU A 5 -13.58 -42.18 -15.14
C GLU A 5 -13.70 -41.10 -16.22
N ILE A 6 -13.51 -41.52 -17.47
CA ILE A 6 -13.71 -40.73 -18.68
C ILE A 6 -15.06 -41.18 -19.24
N GLU A 7 -16.11 -40.40 -19.01
CA GLU A 7 -17.33 -40.52 -19.80
C GLU A 7 -17.19 -39.70 -21.09
N GLN A 8 -17.51 -40.34 -22.22
CA GLN A 8 -17.44 -39.76 -23.56
C GLN A 8 -18.85 -39.60 -24.16
N VAL A 9 -19.09 -38.38 -24.66
CA VAL A 9 -19.76 -38.02 -25.94
C VAL A 9 -21.31 -38.07 -25.93
N THR A 10 -22.00 -36.95 -26.20
CA THR A 10 -22.48 -36.63 -27.56
C THR A 10 -22.93 -35.16 -27.76
N THR A 11 -22.39 -34.56 -28.82
CA THR A 11 -22.91 -33.56 -29.79
C THR A 11 -24.08 -32.62 -29.44
N ASN A 12 -23.81 -31.31 -29.36
CA ASN A 12 -24.24 -30.29 -30.34
C ASN A 12 -23.95 -28.87 -29.81
N GLY A 13 -23.17 -28.09 -30.57
CA GLY A 13 -23.10 -26.63 -30.45
C GLY A 13 -21.99 -26.08 -29.56
N THR A 14 -21.10 -25.32 -30.19
CA THR A 14 -20.29 -24.25 -29.59
C THR A 14 -19.17 -24.69 -28.65
N SER A 15 -17.94 -24.60 -29.16
CA SER A 15 -16.71 -24.72 -28.38
C SER A 15 -16.59 -23.55 -27.39
N GLU A 16 -16.80 -23.80 -26.11
CA GLU A 16 -16.36 -22.88 -25.05
C GLU A 16 -15.27 -23.54 -24.21
N THR A 17 -14.07 -22.95 -24.29
CA THR A 17 -12.90 -23.33 -23.51
C THR A 17 -13.14 -23.03 -22.04
N GLN A 18 -13.42 -24.05 -21.23
CA GLN A 18 -13.41 -23.91 -19.77
C GLN A 18 -11.97 -23.82 -19.26
N ARG A 19 -11.43 -22.61 -19.24
CA ARG A 19 -10.18 -22.29 -18.54
C ARG A 19 -10.48 -22.22 -17.04
N SER A 20 -10.47 -23.38 -16.38
CA SER A 20 -10.45 -23.47 -14.92
C SER A 20 -9.13 -22.89 -14.40
N LYS A 21 -9.12 -21.57 -14.19
CA LYS A 21 -8.04 -20.87 -13.48
C LYS A 21 -8.09 -21.31 -12.04
N SER A 22 -7.28 -22.31 -11.68
CA SER A 22 -6.90 -22.54 -10.30
C SER A 22 -6.25 -21.26 -9.78
N LYS A 23 -7.03 -20.46 -9.06
CA LYS A 23 -6.55 -19.27 -8.34
C LYS A 23 -5.65 -19.80 -7.23
N LYS A 24 -4.36 -19.88 -7.52
CA LYS A 24 -3.29 -19.94 -6.53
C LYS A 24 -3.58 -18.81 -5.53
N GLN A 25 -4.07 -19.17 -4.35
CA GLN A 25 -4.22 -18.22 -3.24
C GLN A 25 -2.82 -17.74 -2.90
N ILE A 26 -2.47 -16.57 -3.42
CA ILE A 26 -1.31 -15.83 -2.96
C ILE A 26 -1.72 -15.35 -1.57
N ASN A 27 -1.21 -16.05 -0.55
CA ASN A 27 -1.20 -15.54 0.81
C ASN A 27 -0.43 -14.22 0.78
N HIS A 28 -1.16 -13.12 0.60
CA HIS A 28 -0.66 -11.81 0.96
C HIS A 28 -0.48 -11.85 2.48
N ASN A 29 0.74 -12.12 2.93
CA ASN A 29 1.20 -11.67 4.24
C ASN A 29 0.89 -10.17 4.26
N LYS A 30 -0.23 -9.83 4.89
CA LYS A 30 -0.57 -8.45 5.18
C LYS A 30 0.31 -8.04 6.35
N ASP A 31 1.58 -7.79 6.04
CA ASP A 31 2.39 -6.90 6.84
C ASP A 31 1.69 -5.56 6.74
N TYR A 32 0.79 -5.29 7.70
CA TYR A 32 0.26 -3.96 7.90
C TYR A 32 1.46 -3.09 8.27
N SER A 33 2.13 -2.54 7.26
CA SER A 33 3.28 -1.66 7.46
C SER A 33 2.81 -0.54 8.37
N TYR A 34 3.28 -0.55 9.62
CA TYR A 34 2.82 0.37 10.64
C TYR A 34 2.98 1.80 10.11
N ILE A 35 1.86 2.50 9.92
CA ILE A 35 1.88 3.93 9.57
C ILE A 35 1.91 4.71 10.90
N PRO A 36 2.91 5.57 11.11
CA PRO A 36 2.96 6.42 12.29
C PRO A 36 1.74 7.32 12.44
N ASN A 37 1.28 7.51 13.67
CA ASN A 37 0.04 8.26 13.96
C ASN A 37 0.08 9.70 13.45
N TYR A 38 1.25 10.35 13.46
CA TYR A 38 1.42 11.71 12.95
C TYR A 38 1.19 11.84 11.44
N LEU A 39 1.20 10.73 10.68
CA LEU A 39 0.87 10.72 9.26
C LEU A 39 -0.62 10.49 8.98
N LYS A 40 -1.38 9.94 9.94
CA LYS A 40 -2.81 9.61 9.80
C LYS A 40 -3.75 10.81 10.01
N VAL A 41 -3.19 11.98 10.28
CA VAL A 41 -3.97 13.21 10.57
C VAL A 41 -4.45 13.90 9.29
N SER A 42 -5.45 14.78 9.41
CA SER A 42 -5.93 15.58 8.28
C SER A 42 -4.84 16.47 7.68
N ASN A 43 -4.97 16.86 6.41
CA ASN A 43 -4.02 17.75 5.73
C ASN A 43 -3.79 19.08 6.49
N ARG A 44 -4.85 19.61 7.11
CA ARG A 44 -4.78 20.84 7.90
C ARG A 44 -3.90 20.65 9.14
N ILE A 45 -4.09 19.54 9.86
CA ILE A 45 -3.30 19.23 11.05
C ILE A 45 -1.85 18.94 10.66
N PHE A 46 -1.65 18.13 9.62
CA PHE A 46 -0.30 17.80 9.12
C PHE A 46 0.50 19.05 8.74
N LYS A 47 -0.13 20.03 8.06
CA LYS A 47 0.49 21.32 7.76
C LYS A 47 0.84 22.12 9.00
N LYS A 48 -0.03 22.15 10.02
CA LYS A 48 0.28 22.81 11.29
C LYS A 48 1.50 22.18 11.94
N MET A 49 1.56 20.86 11.97
CA MET A 49 2.71 20.12 12.50
C MET A 49 3.98 20.48 11.73
N LEU A 50 3.97 20.47 10.39
CA LEU A 50 5.11 20.89 9.57
C LEU A 50 5.59 22.32 9.88
N ILE A 51 4.67 23.26 10.12
CA ILE A 51 5.04 24.64 10.49
C ILE A 51 5.72 24.67 11.86
N SER A 52 5.26 23.85 12.80
CA SER A 52 5.83 23.77 14.15
C SER A 52 7.17 23.03 14.17
N SER A 53 7.37 22.04 13.30
CA SER A 53 8.58 21.21 13.26
C SER A 53 9.72 21.81 12.43
N LEU A 54 9.42 22.74 11.53
CA LEU A 54 10.42 23.36 10.65
C LEU A 54 10.42 24.87 10.85
N GLU A 55 11.46 25.37 11.52
CA GLU A 55 11.65 26.80 11.72
C GLU A 55 11.72 27.54 10.37
N GLY A 56 11.02 28.66 10.25
CA GLY A 56 10.94 29.42 8.99
C GLY A 56 10.09 28.79 7.88
N ALA A 57 9.54 27.59 8.04
CA ALA A 57 8.83 26.88 6.95
C ALA A 57 7.44 27.43 6.61
N LYS A 58 6.93 28.47 7.30
CA LYS A 58 5.60 29.07 7.02
C LYS A 58 5.40 29.38 5.54
N LYS A 59 6.43 29.92 4.85
CA LYS A 59 6.36 30.25 3.41
C LYS A 59 6.30 28.99 2.54
N ILE A 60 7.04 27.94 2.91
CA ILE A 60 7.10 26.66 2.18
C ILE A 60 5.77 25.91 2.32
N VAL A 61 5.26 25.80 3.55
CA VAL A 61 3.99 25.09 3.82
C VAL A 61 2.80 25.79 3.15
N LYS A 62 2.81 27.12 3.03
CA LYS A 62 1.83 27.87 2.24
C LYS A 62 1.81 27.45 0.76
N ARG A 63 2.96 27.06 0.19
CA ARG A 63 3.07 26.59 -1.21
C ARG A 63 2.59 25.14 -1.42
N LEU A 64 2.38 24.38 -0.34
CA LEU A 64 1.77 23.04 -0.38
C LEU A 64 0.25 23.13 -0.53
N ASN A 65 -0.22 23.75 -1.61
CA ASN A 65 -1.64 24.04 -1.83
C ASN A 65 -2.45 22.85 -2.37
N SER A 66 -1.81 21.88 -3.03
CA SER A 66 -2.49 20.71 -3.58
C SER A 66 -2.40 19.48 -2.67
N LYS A 67 -3.38 18.57 -2.81
CA LYS A 67 -3.40 17.28 -2.12
C LYS A 67 -2.15 16.45 -2.45
N ASP A 68 -1.71 16.47 -3.72
CA ASP A 68 -0.58 15.66 -4.17
C ASP A 68 0.75 16.10 -3.55
N LYS A 69 0.98 17.42 -3.44
CA LYS A 69 2.17 17.96 -2.77
C LYS A 69 2.21 17.54 -1.29
N ILE A 70 1.07 17.56 -0.62
CA ILE A 70 0.97 17.13 0.79
C ILE A 70 1.21 15.63 0.90
N ASN A 71 0.66 14.85 -0.04
CA ASN A 71 0.83 13.40 -0.06
C ASN A 71 2.29 13.02 -0.30
N TYR A 72 2.98 13.71 -1.20
CA TYR A 72 4.41 13.55 -1.44
C TYR A 72 5.22 13.77 -0.15
N ILE A 73 4.99 14.89 0.55
CA ILE A 73 5.68 15.19 1.81
C ILE A 73 5.36 14.11 2.88
N ARG A 74 4.12 13.60 2.95
CA ARG A 74 3.80 12.48 3.86
C ARG A 74 4.57 11.21 3.53
N GLN A 75 4.68 10.85 2.24
CA GLN A 75 5.43 9.68 1.82
C GLN A 75 6.92 9.83 2.13
N TYR A 76 7.46 11.03 1.92
CA TYR A 76 8.84 11.34 2.29
C TYR A 76 9.05 11.20 3.81
N ALA A 77 8.18 11.79 4.63
CA ALA A 77 8.23 11.64 6.08
C ALA A 77 8.07 10.19 6.56
N TYR A 78 7.27 9.39 5.86
CA TYR A 78 7.16 7.95 6.11
C TYR A 78 8.45 7.20 5.80
N LEU A 79 9.08 7.50 4.67
CA LEU A 79 10.35 6.88 4.27
C LEU A 79 11.46 7.17 5.29
N ILE A 80 11.59 8.44 5.70
CA ILE A 80 12.54 8.85 6.74
C ILE A 80 12.29 8.09 8.05
N HIS A 81 11.03 7.97 8.48
CA HIS A 81 10.70 7.19 9.67
C HIS A 81 11.13 5.73 9.54
N ARG A 82 10.87 5.08 8.41
CA ARG A 82 11.28 3.69 8.20
C ARG A 82 12.80 3.52 8.25
N LEU A 83 13.55 4.42 7.62
CA LEU A 83 15.01 4.35 7.57
C LEU A 83 15.65 4.58 8.94
N PHE A 84 15.18 5.58 9.69
CA PHE A 84 15.89 6.03 10.89
C PHE A 84 15.27 5.56 12.21
N TYR A 85 13.99 5.17 12.24
CA TYR A 85 13.33 4.75 13.48
C TYR A 85 13.06 3.25 13.52
N VAL A 86 12.72 2.60 12.40
CA VAL A 86 12.41 1.16 12.41
C VAL A 86 13.68 0.31 12.31
N GLN A 87 14.59 0.63 11.37
CA GLN A 87 15.84 -0.13 11.21
C GLN A 87 16.81 0.04 12.40
N LEU A 88 16.72 1.15 13.12
CA LEU A 88 17.56 1.41 14.29
C LEU A 88 17.05 0.69 15.55
N GLN A 89 15.76 0.35 15.58
CA GLN A 89 15.14 -0.41 16.69
C GLN A 89 15.39 -1.91 16.57
N GLU A 90 15.56 -2.43 15.35
CA GLU A 90 15.88 -3.85 15.10
C GLU A 90 17.37 -4.18 15.32
N SER A 91 18.22 -3.17 15.55
CA SER A 91 19.67 -3.33 15.76
C SER A 91 20.14 -3.14 17.21
N GLN A 92 19.21 -3.00 18.16
CA GLN A 92 19.46 -3.00 19.61
C GLN A 92 18.96 -4.29 20.25
#